data_AF-A0A925HQC6-F1
#
_entry.id   AF-A0A925HQC6-F1
#
_cell.length_a   1.000
_cell.length_b   1.000
_cell.length_c   1.000
_cell.angle_alpha   90.00
_cell.angle_beta   90.00
_cell.angle_gamma   90.00
#
_symmetry.space_group_name_H-M   'P 1'
#
loop_
_entity.id
_entity.type
_entity.pdbx_description
1 polymer ?
#
loop_
_entity_poly.entity_id
_entity_poly.type
_entity_poly.pdbx_seq_one_letter_code
_entity_poly.pdbx_strand_id
1 'polypeptide(L)'
;MIRACVSFSIGAILLVAPLRAQSVSDFVPANAAHCAVTAPPPAAGIAATPGGFVMVHPRNEAIGERYSGCKILWVVDGDRMQRLATLYFDAGVLSKAIAHDVRDPAGAIDAVCDVRAARSLMPRGGRQADDAACRSVSQEEFYGLRLATWPRRCLTEIEAAVCKADPR
;
A
#
# COMPACT_ATOMS: atom_id res chain seq x y z
N MET A 1 51.21 51.21 -12.16
CA MET A 1 50.85 50.37 -11.01
C MET A 1 49.42 50.70 -10.58
N ILE A 2 48.42 49.91 -10.98
CA ILE A 2 47.07 49.95 -10.41
C ILE A 2 46.62 48.48 -10.26
N ARG A 3 46.44 48.04 -9.02
CA ARG A 3 46.03 46.68 -8.64
C ARG A 3 44.53 46.77 -8.32
N ALA A 4 43.68 46.22 -9.18
CA ALA A 4 42.26 46.05 -8.89
C ALA A 4 42.07 44.69 -8.21
N CYS A 5 41.72 44.71 -6.91
CA CYS A 5 41.26 43.52 -6.19
C CYS A 5 39.80 43.25 -6.60
N VAL A 6 39.57 42.16 -7.32
CA VAL A 6 38.22 41.62 -7.56
C VAL A 6 37.90 40.66 -6.42
N SER A 7 37.06 41.10 -5.48
CA SER A 7 36.50 40.23 -4.44
C SER A 7 35.37 39.39 -5.05
N PHE A 8 35.63 38.11 -5.27
CA PHE A 8 34.61 37.13 -5.63
C PHE A 8 33.93 36.63 -4.35
N SER A 9 32.76 37.18 -4.03
CA SER A 9 31.90 36.65 -2.98
C SER A 9 31.22 35.37 -3.49
N ILE A 10 31.64 34.22 -2.99
CA ILE A 10 31.00 32.93 -3.25
C ILE A 10 29.68 32.90 -2.44
N GLY A 11 28.57 33.14 -3.13
CA GLY A 11 27.23 32.95 -2.57
C GLY A 11 26.97 31.46 -2.35
N ALA A 12 26.70 31.07 -1.11
CA ALA A 12 26.29 29.72 -0.76
C ALA A 12 24.90 29.44 -1.35
N ILE A 13 24.84 28.64 -2.42
CA ILE A 13 23.60 28.09 -2.96
C ILE A 13 23.12 27.02 -1.97
N LEU A 14 22.08 27.35 -1.20
CA LEU A 14 21.31 26.37 -0.41
C LEU A 14 20.61 25.44 -1.40
N LEU A 15 21.23 24.28 -1.68
CA LEU A 15 20.61 23.16 -2.36
C LEU A 15 19.46 22.63 -1.50
N VAL A 16 18.25 23.12 -1.73
CA VAL A 16 17.03 22.50 -1.23
C VAL A 16 16.92 21.15 -1.95
N ALA A 17 17.28 20.08 -1.25
CA ALA A 17 17.07 18.73 -1.77
C ALA A 17 15.55 18.53 -2.00
N PRO A 18 15.12 18.04 -3.18
CA PRO A 18 13.71 17.77 -3.41
C PRO A 18 13.25 16.72 -2.38
N LEU A 19 12.16 17.01 -1.67
CA LEU A 19 11.45 15.97 -0.92
C LEU A 19 11.15 14.83 -1.90
N ARG A 20 11.82 13.69 -1.74
CA ARG A 20 11.47 12.51 -2.52
C ARG A 20 10.07 12.09 -2.14
N ALA A 21 9.22 11.91 -3.14
CA ALA A 21 7.95 11.25 -2.96
C ALA A 21 8.21 9.89 -2.33
N GLN A 22 7.53 9.60 -1.22
CA GLN A 22 7.67 8.34 -0.52
C GLN A 22 7.13 7.21 -1.39
N SER A 23 7.76 6.05 -1.27
CA SER A 23 7.43 4.85 -2.02
C SER A 23 7.27 3.66 -1.08
N VAL A 24 6.55 2.63 -1.52
CA VAL A 24 6.39 1.39 -0.75
C VAL A 24 7.76 0.78 -0.39
N SER A 25 8.72 0.84 -1.30
CA SER A 25 10.09 0.33 -1.12
C SER A 25 10.88 1.02 -0.01
N ASP A 26 10.46 2.19 0.46
CA ASP A 26 11.09 2.86 1.60
C ASP A 26 10.74 2.17 2.93
N PHE A 27 9.69 1.34 2.95
CA PHE A 27 9.13 0.76 4.19
C PHE A 27 9.13 -0.77 4.22
N VAL A 28 9.43 -1.43 3.10
CA VAL A 28 9.43 -2.89 2.97
C VAL A 28 10.73 -3.38 2.32
N PRO A 29 11.14 -4.64 2.49
CA PRO A 29 12.33 -5.17 1.84
C PRO A 29 12.25 -5.06 0.30
N ALA A 30 13.34 -4.62 -0.34
CA ALA A 30 13.37 -4.27 -1.77
C ALA A 30 12.94 -5.41 -2.74
N ASN A 31 13.04 -6.67 -2.31
CA ASN A 31 12.70 -7.85 -3.12
C ASN A 31 11.56 -8.67 -2.51
N ALA A 32 10.77 -8.09 -1.61
CA ALA A 32 9.62 -8.77 -1.03
C ALA A 32 8.57 -9.08 -2.12
N ALA A 33 8.01 -10.29 -2.07
CA ALA A 33 7.05 -10.76 -3.06
C ALA A 33 5.86 -9.79 -3.20
N HIS A 34 5.47 -9.52 -4.44
CA HIS A 34 4.32 -8.70 -4.82
C HIS A 34 4.35 -7.21 -4.37
N CYS A 35 5.37 -6.74 -3.66
CA CYS A 35 5.41 -5.36 -3.15
C CYS A 35 5.61 -4.28 -4.22
N ALA A 36 6.11 -4.65 -5.41
CA ALA A 36 6.25 -3.75 -6.56
C ALA A 36 4.99 -3.70 -7.44
N VAL A 37 3.93 -4.46 -7.12
CA VAL A 37 2.71 -4.51 -7.92
C VAL A 37 1.95 -3.19 -7.78
N THR A 38 1.77 -2.49 -8.90
CA THR A 38 1.16 -1.16 -8.88
C THR A 38 -0.33 -1.14 -9.24
N ALA A 39 -0.77 -2.10 -10.05
CA ALA A 39 -2.14 -2.27 -10.50
C ALA A 39 -2.60 -3.72 -10.27
N PRO A 40 -3.92 -3.99 -10.12
CA PRO A 40 -4.42 -5.34 -9.90
C PRO A 40 -4.08 -6.26 -11.08
N PRO A 41 -3.31 -7.33 -10.87
CA PRO A 41 -2.99 -8.27 -11.95
C PRO A 41 -4.22 -9.14 -12.31
N PRO A 42 -4.17 -9.89 -13.42
CA PRO A 42 -5.25 -10.82 -13.79
C PRO A 42 -5.54 -11.88 -12.71
N ALA A 43 -4.53 -12.28 -11.95
CA ALA A 43 -4.63 -13.25 -10.85
C ALA A 43 -5.21 -12.66 -9.55
N ALA A 44 -5.57 -11.37 -9.52
CA ALA A 44 -6.26 -10.79 -8.38
C ALA A 44 -7.63 -11.46 -8.16
N GLY A 45 -8.11 -11.44 -6.92
CA GLY A 45 -9.46 -11.83 -6.55
C GLY A 45 -10.29 -10.62 -6.13
N ILE A 46 -11.55 -10.86 -5.83
CA ILE A 46 -12.44 -9.88 -5.21
C ILE A 46 -12.93 -10.37 -3.86
N ALA A 47 -12.98 -9.46 -2.89
CA ALA A 47 -13.67 -9.66 -1.63
C ALA A 47 -14.81 -8.65 -1.54
N ALA A 48 -15.97 -9.13 -1.08
CA ALA A 48 -17.10 -8.24 -0.79
C ALA A 48 -16.82 -7.44 0.48
N THR A 49 -17.26 -6.19 0.48
CA THR A 49 -17.27 -5.30 1.65
C THR A 49 -18.69 -4.74 1.80
N PRO A 50 -19.06 -4.20 2.98
CA PRO A 50 -20.36 -3.53 3.13
C PRO A 50 -20.61 -2.40 2.12
N GLY A 51 -19.55 -1.81 1.54
CA GLY A 51 -19.63 -0.71 0.58
C GLY A 51 -19.38 -1.09 -0.89
N GLY A 52 -19.22 -2.38 -1.21
CA GLY A 52 -18.95 -2.84 -2.58
C GLY A 52 -17.94 -3.98 -2.64
N PHE A 53 -16.94 -3.86 -3.51
CA PHE A 53 -15.87 -4.85 -3.66
C PHE A 53 -14.50 -4.21 -3.53
N VAL A 54 -13.58 -4.95 -2.93
CA VAL A 54 -12.14 -4.68 -3.04
C VAL A 54 -11.49 -5.76 -3.88
N MET A 55 -10.56 -5.36 -4.74
CA MET A 55 -9.64 -6.31 -5.36
C MET A 55 -8.49 -6.62 -4.42
N VAL A 56 -8.06 -7.89 -4.43
CA VAL A 56 -7.06 -8.43 -3.51
C VAL A 56 -6.01 -9.19 -4.30
N HIS A 57 -4.73 -8.91 -4.05
CA HIS A 57 -3.62 -9.68 -4.60
C HIS A 57 -2.47 -9.84 -3.58
N PRO A 58 -1.87 -11.02 -3.42
CA PRO A 58 -2.30 -12.30 -3.99
C PRO A 58 -3.60 -12.83 -3.36
N ARG A 59 -4.22 -13.83 -4.01
CA ARG A 59 -5.32 -14.62 -3.43
C ARG A 59 -4.77 -15.69 -2.48
N ASN A 60 -5.64 -16.29 -1.66
CA ASN A 60 -5.22 -17.20 -0.59
C ASN A 60 -4.43 -18.42 -1.07
N GLU A 61 -4.64 -18.91 -2.29
CA GLU A 61 -3.91 -20.07 -2.84
C GLU A 61 -2.41 -19.80 -3.02
N ALA A 62 -2.01 -18.52 -3.11
CA ALA A 62 -0.62 -18.10 -3.20
C ALA A 62 -0.02 -17.67 -1.83
N ILE A 63 -0.79 -17.78 -0.73
CA ILE A 63 -0.40 -17.34 0.61
C ILE A 63 -0.29 -18.54 1.56
N GLY A 64 0.96 -18.99 1.79
CA GLY A 64 1.28 -19.96 2.85
C GLY A 64 1.30 -19.35 4.26
N GLU A 65 1.29 -20.19 5.29
CA GLU A 65 1.32 -19.76 6.71
C GLU A 65 2.51 -18.87 7.07
N ARG A 66 3.65 -19.04 6.39
CA ARG A 66 4.88 -18.27 6.61
C ARG A 66 5.17 -17.28 5.50
N TYR A 67 4.12 -16.80 4.83
CA TYR A 67 4.25 -15.86 3.72
C TYR A 67 5.00 -14.58 4.14
N SER A 68 5.99 -14.20 3.33
CA SER A 68 6.70 -12.93 3.43
C SER A 68 6.57 -12.18 2.11
N GLY A 69 5.83 -11.07 2.12
CA GLY A 69 5.48 -10.32 0.93
C GLY A 69 4.30 -9.40 1.15
N CYS A 70 3.90 -8.68 0.11
CA CYS A 70 2.78 -7.75 0.17
C CYS A 70 1.47 -8.40 -0.26
N LYS A 71 0.41 -8.14 0.50
CA LYS A 71 -0.99 -8.23 0.06
C LYS A 71 -1.48 -6.82 -0.22
N ILE A 72 -2.05 -6.59 -1.39
CA ILE A 72 -2.48 -5.26 -1.84
C ILE A 72 -3.98 -5.28 -2.06
N LEU A 73 -4.61 -4.21 -1.61
CA LEU A 73 -6.05 -3.97 -1.72
C LEU A 73 -6.29 -2.79 -2.65
N TRP A 74 -7.26 -2.90 -3.55
CA TRP A 74 -7.74 -1.81 -4.38
C TRP A 74 -9.25 -1.66 -4.23
N VAL A 75 -9.73 -0.43 -4.11
CA VAL A 75 -11.16 -0.13 -4.25
C VAL A 75 -11.54 -0.26 -5.72
N VAL A 76 -12.67 -0.93 -5.98
CA VAL A 76 -13.30 -0.98 -7.30
C VAL A 76 -14.27 0.20 -7.41
N ASP A 77 -13.98 1.13 -8.33
CA ASP A 77 -14.83 2.29 -8.63
C ASP A 77 -15.07 2.39 -10.14
N GLY A 78 -16.11 1.71 -10.62
CA GLY A 78 -16.34 1.49 -12.05
C GLY A 78 -15.13 0.81 -12.69
N ASP A 79 -14.55 1.44 -13.70
CA ASP A 79 -13.34 0.95 -14.38
C ASP A 79 -12.03 1.34 -13.66
N ARG A 80 -12.11 2.17 -12.61
CA ARG A 80 -10.95 2.65 -11.87
C ARG A 80 -10.65 1.75 -10.68
N MET A 81 -9.36 1.45 -10.54
CA MET A 81 -8.86 0.59 -9.46
C MET A 81 -7.86 1.38 -8.63
N GLN A 82 -8.34 1.96 -7.54
CA GLN A 82 -7.54 2.83 -6.68
C GLN A 82 -6.91 2.01 -5.57
N ARG A 83 -5.58 2.09 -5.44
CA ARG A 83 -4.89 1.35 -4.37
C ARG A 83 -5.36 1.91 -3.04
N LEU A 84 -5.84 1.03 -2.17
CA LEU A 84 -6.31 1.36 -0.83
C LEU A 84 -5.18 1.14 0.18
N ALA A 85 -4.59 -0.06 0.13
CA ALA A 85 -3.60 -0.48 1.11
C ALA A 85 -2.57 -1.43 0.52
N THR A 86 -1.34 -1.33 1.01
CA THR A 86 -0.28 -2.33 0.85
C THR A 86 0.07 -2.88 2.23
N LEU A 87 -0.10 -4.19 2.40
CA LEU A 87 0.06 -4.91 3.67
C LEU A 87 1.25 -5.85 3.56
N TYR A 88 2.37 -5.53 4.21
CA TYR A 88 3.54 -6.38 4.22
C TYR A 88 3.47 -7.37 5.39
N PHE A 89 3.45 -8.65 5.05
CA PHE A 89 3.57 -9.76 5.99
C PHE A 89 5.02 -10.21 6.03
N ASP A 90 5.47 -10.57 7.23
CA ASP A 90 6.76 -11.18 7.48
C ASP A 90 6.53 -12.44 8.31
N ALA A 91 6.85 -13.59 7.71
CA ALA A 91 6.59 -14.92 8.26
C ALA A 91 5.12 -15.13 8.71
N GLY A 92 4.17 -14.66 7.89
CA GLY A 92 2.73 -14.78 8.15
C GLY A 92 2.13 -13.72 9.07
N VAL A 93 2.96 -12.84 9.66
CA VAL A 93 2.50 -11.81 10.59
C VAL A 93 2.56 -10.44 9.93
N LEU A 94 1.46 -9.69 9.98
CA LEU A 94 1.40 -8.32 9.48
C LEU A 94 2.45 -7.45 10.17
N SER A 95 3.37 -6.89 9.39
CA SER A 95 4.52 -6.11 9.89
C SER A 95 4.41 -4.63 9.51
N LYS A 96 3.90 -4.33 8.32
CA LYS A 96 3.64 -2.96 7.86
C LYS A 96 2.28 -2.87 7.20
N ALA A 97 1.56 -1.80 7.49
CA ALA A 97 0.36 -1.41 6.76
C ALA A 97 0.56 -0.01 6.19
N ILE A 98 0.44 0.10 4.87
CA ILE A 98 0.65 1.34 4.13
C ILE A 98 -0.70 1.70 3.51
N ALA A 99 -1.29 2.82 3.93
CA ALA A 99 -2.52 3.34 3.35
C ALA A 99 -2.18 4.32 2.22
N HIS A 100 -3.01 4.32 1.18
CA HIS A 100 -2.86 5.16 0.00
C HIS A 100 -4.04 6.13 -0.13
N ASP A 101 -3.80 7.33 -0.64
CA ASP A 101 -4.87 8.28 -0.96
C ASP A 101 -5.62 7.77 -2.20
N VAL A 102 -6.81 7.23 -2.00
CA VAL A 102 -7.65 6.72 -3.10
C VAL A 102 -8.16 7.82 -4.04
N ARG A 103 -8.00 9.10 -3.68
CA ARG A 103 -8.32 10.25 -4.56
C ARG A 103 -7.14 10.65 -5.43
N ASP A 104 -5.92 10.23 -5.09
CA ASP A 104 -4.74 10.49 -5.89
C ASP A 104 -4.50 9.32 -6.87
N PRO A 105 -4.65 9.52 -8.19
CA PRO A 105 -4.40 8.47 -9.17
C PRO A 105 -2.94 7.99 -9.19
N ALA A 106 -1.98 8.76 -8.66
CA ALA A 106 -0.61 8.32 -8.49
C ALA A 106 -0.43 7.36 -7.29
N GLY A 107 -1.44 7.22 -6.43
CA GLY A 107 -1.42 6.33 -5.27
C GLY A 107 -0.47 6.81 -4.17
N ALA A 108 -0.46 8.12 -3.91
CA ALA A 108 0.33 8.70 -2.83
C ALA A 108 0.07 7.99 -1.49
N ILE A 109 1.11 7.90 -0.67
CA ILE A 109 1.04 7.28 0.65
C ILE A 109 0.45 8.29 1.63
N ASP A 110 -0.69 7.93 2.24
CA ASP A 110 -1.39 8.72 3.25
C ASP A 110 -0.94 8.37 4.68
N ALA A 111 -0.56 7.11 4.90
CA ALA A 111 -0.11 6.63 6.19
C ALA A 111 0.77 5.40 6.06
N VAL A 112 1.68 5.24 7.03
CA VAL A 112 2.48 4.03 7.19
C VAL A 112 2.53 3.66 8.67
N CYS A 113 2.07 2.46 8.98
CA CYS A 113 2.13 1.90 10.32
C CYS A 113 3.14 0.76 10.40
N ASP A 114 3.99 0.81 11.42
CA ASP A 114 4.64 -0.37 11.96
C ASP A 114 3.69 -1.04 12.92
N VAL A 115 3.04 -2.10 12.44
CA VAL A 115 1.93 -2.75 13.17
C VAL A 115 2.44 -3.47 14.41
N ARG A 116 3.62 -4.09 14.34
CA ARG A 116 4.23 -4.78 15.50
C ARG A 116 4.65 -3.82 16.60
N ALA A 117 5.15 -2.64 16.21
CA ALA A 117 5.54 -1.60 17.15
C ALA A 117 4.40 -0.62 17.48
N ALA A 118 3.21 -0.80 16.91
CA ALA A 118 2.03 0.05 17.12
C ALA A 118 2.31 1.56 16.93
N ARG A 119 3.12 1.90 15.90
CA ARG A 119 3.60 3.26 15.66
C ARG A 119 3.43 3.71 14.22
N SER A 120 3.25 5.00 14.02
CA SER A 120 3.36 5.63 12.71
C SER A 120 4.83 5.76 12.30
N LEU A 121 5.12 5.52 11.02
CA LEU A 121 6.42 5.77 10.40
C LEU A 121 6.44 7.08 9.60
N MET A 122 5.33 7.80 9.56
CA MET A 122 5.24 9.08 8.87
C MET A 122 5.68 10.24 9.76
N PRO A 123 6.32 11.28 9.21
CA PRO A 123 6.59 12.52 9.94
C PRO A 123 5.27 13.12 10.46
N ARG A 124 5.27 13.75 11.63
CA ARG A 124 4.04 14.39 12.13
C ARG A 124 3.68 15.61 11.27
N GLY A 125 2.71 15.49 10.38
CA GLY A 125 2.17 16.61 9.60
C GLY A 125 0.90 16.26 8.81
N GLY A 126 -0.15 17.07 8.91
CA GLY A 126 -1.38 16.89 8.12
C GLY A 126 -2.28 15.73 8.58
N ARG A 127 -3.11 15.20 7.66
CA ARG A 127 -4.11 14.13 7.89
C ARG A 127 -3.49 12.72 7.91
N GLN A 128 -2.30 12.56 8.50
CA GLN A 128 -1.56 11.30 8.50
C GLN A 128 -1.90 10.48 9.74
N ALA A 129 -1.85 9.15 9.64
CA ALA A 129 -2.12 8.28 10.79
C ALA A 129 -1.10 8.53 11.91
N ASP A 130 -1.60 8.64 13.14
CA ASP A 130 -0.79 8.68 14.35
C ASP A 130 -0.65 7.28 14.97
N ASP A 131 0.08 7.18 16.08
CA ASP A 131 0.28 5.91 16.79
C ASP A 131 -1.04 5.32 17.30
N ALA A 132 -2.06 6.14 17.55
CA ALA A 132 -3.37 5.67 17.98
C ALA A 132 -4.11 4.97 16.84
N ALA A 133 -4.13 5.57 15.66
CA ALA A 133 -4.67 4.95 14.45
C ALA A 133 -3.91 3.66 14.10
N CYS A 134 -2.59 3.62 14.26
CA CYS A 134 -1.81 2.41 13.98
C CYS A 134 -2.08 1.23 14.92
N ARG A 135 -2.62 1.47 16.13
CA ARG A 135 -2.99 0.39 17.07
C ARG A 135 -4.23 -0.40 16.66
N SER A 136 -5.16 0.19 15.91
CA SER A 136 -6.41 -0.47 15.51
C SER A 136 -6.29 -1.26 14.20
N VAL A 137 -5.23 -1.03 13.41
CA VAL A 137 -5.01 -1.63 12.08
C VAL A 137 -5.16 -3.15 12.08
N SER A 138 -4.60 -3.86 13.06
CA SER A 138 -4.63 -5.33 13.08
C SER A 138 -6.01 -5.93 13.40
N GLN A 139 -6.99 -5.11 13.77
CA GLN A 139 -8.34 -5.56 14.12
C GLN A 139 -9.28 -5.60 12.91
N GLU A 140 -8.86 -5.01 11.78
CA GLU A 140 -9.62 -5.00 10.54
C GLU A 140 -9.52 -6.35 9.81
N GLU A 141 -10.65 -6.98 9.54
CA GLU A 141 -10.72 -8.31 8.91
C GLU A 141 -9.99 -8.35 7.56
N PHE A 142 -10.11 -7.29 6.77
CA PHE A 142 -9.45 -7.17 5.47
C PHE A 142 -7.92 -7.15 5.56
N TYR A 143 -7.37 -6.86 6.74
CA TYR A 143 -5.94 -6.79 6.99
C TYR A 143 -5.35 -8.10 7.54
N GLY A 144 -6.18 -9.14 7.71
CA GLY A 144 -5.72 -10.49 8.02
C GLY A 144 -4.80 -11.08 6.93
N LEU A 145 -4.02 -12.11 7.26
CA LEU A 145 -3.11 -12.75 6.29
C LEU A 145 -3.85 -13.29 5.06
N ARG A 146 -4.95 -13.99 5.32
CA ARG A 146 -5.86 -14.51 4.31
C ARG A 146 -7.16 -13.74 4.34
N LEU A 147 -7.75 -13.57 3.17
CA LEU A 147 -9.04 -12.93 3.00
C LEU A 147 -9.79 -13.74 1.94
N ALA A 148 -10.99 -14.20 2.25
CA ALA A 148 -11.76 -15.01 1.32
C ALA A 148 -12.06 -14.19 0.05
N THR A 149 -11.75 -14.76 -1.11
CA THR A 149 -11.93 -14.09 -2.40
C THR A 149 -12.58 -14.98 -3.45
N TRP A 150 -13.38 -14.36 -4.31
CA TRP A 150 -13.72 -14.93 -5.62
C TRP A 150 -12.67 -14.57 -6.67
N PRO A 151 -12.58 -15.31 -7.79
CA PRO A 151 -11.80 -14.88 -8.95
C PRO A 151 -12.27 -13.53 -9.49
N ARG A 152 -11.35 -12.72 -10.04
CA ARG A 152 -11.66 -11.39 -10.61
C ARG A 152 -12.83 -11.37 -11.60
N ARG A 153 -13.00 -12.44 -12.41
CA ARG A 153 -14.12 -12.55 -13.38
C ARG A 153 -15.50 -12.41 -12.73
N CYS A 154 -15.62 -12.70 -11.44
CA CYS A 154 -16.88 -12.57 -10.71
C CYS A 154 -17.35 -11.12 -10.53
N LEU A 155 -16.53 -10.12 -10.87
CA LEU A 155 -16.99 -8.73 -10.99
C LEU A 155 -18.00 -8.53 -12.13
N THR A 156 -17.86 -9.28 -13.22
CA THR A 156 -18.62 -9.08 -14.46
C THR A 156 -19.44 -10.30 -14.87
N GLU A 157 -19.06 -11.49 -14.41
CA GLU A 157 -19.67 -12.76 -14.76
C GLU A 157 -20.31 -13.43 -13.53
N ILE A 158 -21.18 -12.70 -12.83
CA ILE A 158 -21.80 -13.12 -11.56
C ILE A 158 -22.53 -14.47 -11.66
N GLU A 159 -23.02 -14.83 -12.84
CA GLU A 159 -23.76 -16.07 -13.07
C GLU A 159 -22.88 -17.31 -13.24
N ALA A 160 -21.56 -17.14 -13.38
CA ALA A 160 -20.64 -18.27 -13.50
C ALA A 160 -20.66 -19.13 -12.22
N ALA A 161 -20.60 -20.46 -12.37
CA ALA A 161 -20.71 -21.39 -11.24
C ALA A 161 -19.69 -21.12 -10.12
N VAL A 162 -18.48 -20.69 -10.47
CA VAL A 162 -17.42 -20.33 -9.50
C VAL A 162 -17.77 -19.10 -8.67
N CYS A 163 -18.61 -18.19 -9.18
CA CYS A 163 -19.05 -16.98 -8.51
C CYS A 163 -20.26 -17.22 -7.60
N LYS A 164 -20.92 -18.37 -7.73
CA LYS A 164 -22.04 -18.81 -6.87
C LYS A 164 -21.57 -19.63 -5.65
N ALA A 165 -20.33 -20.12 -5.68
CA ALA A 165 -19.73 -20.82 -4.54
C ALA A 165 -19.21 -19.83 -3.50
N ASP A 166 -19.02 -20.28 -2.26
CA ASP A 166 -18.39 -19.45 -1.23
C ASP A 166 -16.95 -19.04 -1.62
N PRO A 167 -16.54 -17.81 -1.30
CA PRO A 167 -15.20 -17.33 -1.60
C PRO A 167 -14.15 -18.10 -0.79
N ARG A 168 -12.96 -18.25 -1.36
CA ARG A 168 -11.86 -19.02 -0.74
C ARG A 168 -10.64 -18.18 -0.45
#